data_AF-A0A4S4DM77-F1
#
_entry.id   AF-A0A4S4DM77-F1
#
_cell.length_a   1.000
_cell.length_b   1.000
_cell.length_c   1.000
_cell.angle_alpha   90.00
_cell.angle_beta   90.00
_cell.angle_gamma   90.00
#
_symmetry.space_group_name_H-M   'P 1'
#
loop_
_entity.id
_entity.type
_entity.pdbx_description
1 polymer ?
#
loop_
_entity_poly.entity_id
_entity_poly.type
_entity_poly.pdbx_seq_one_letter_code
_entity_poly.pdbx_strand_id
1 'polypeptide(L)'
;MGFGKVGSEVARRAKGLGMHVISHDPYAPADRARAIGVDLVSFDEAITIADFISLHMPLTPTTSKVFNDDSFAKMKKGVHIINVARGGVIDEDALVRALETGVVAQTALDVFTKEPPAPDSKLLQLENVTLTPHLGASTKETQEGVAVEIAEAVVGALRGELSATAVNAPMVPAEVLSELAPYVLLAEKLGRLAVQLVTGGKGVKSVKVVYGSARDPDDLDTRLLRAIMAIGVDEEPDKDTLKIIGKCLQLKSLCSSNYRER
;
A
#
# COMPACT_ATOMS: atom_id res chain seq x y z
N MET A 1 11.76 11.74 -0.16
CA MET A 1 11.98 10.29 -0.41
C MET A 1 10.62 9.63 -0.54
N GLY A 2 10.26 9.16 -1.74
CA GLY A 2 8.91 8.76 -2.10
C GLY A 2 8.11 9.92 -2.70
N PHE A 3 7.44 9.67 -3.82
CA PHE A 3 6.69 10.64 -4.62
C PHE A 3 5.25 10.15 -4.87
N GLY A 4 4.67 9.48 -3.87
CA GLY A 4 3.26 9.11 -3.85
C GLY A 4 2.31 10.28 -3.57
N LYS A 5 1.08 9.96 -3.14
CA LYS A 5 0.04 10.97 -2.81
C LYS A 5 0.54 12.02 -1.81
N VAL A 6 1.13 11.59 -0.69
CA VAL A 6 1.63 12.51 0.36
C VAL A 6 2.91 13.22 -0.08
N GLY A 7 3.89 12.49 -0.64
CA GLY A 7 5.18 13.07 -1.03
C GLY A 7 5.06 14.16 -2.09
N SER A 8 4.18 13.97 -3.09
CA SER A 8 3.92 15.01 -4.10
C SER A 8 3.25 16.26 -3.53
N GLU A 9 2.40 16.10 -2.53
CA GLU A 9 1.75 17.19 -1.81
C GLU A 9 2.70 17.99 -0.92
N VAL A 10 3.66 17.31 -0.29
CA VAL A 10 4.76 17.94 0.45
C VAL A 10 5.68 18.70 -0.51
N ALA A 11 6.09 18.07 -1.62
CA ALA A 11 6.91 18.70 -2.65
C ALA A 11 6.28 19.99 -3.19
N ARG A 12 4.98 19.97 -3.49
CA ARG A 12 4.22 21.14 -3.94
C ARG A 12 4.26 22.29 -2.93
N ARG A 13 4.11 22.00 -1.63
CA ARG A 13 4.18 23.01 -0.56
C ARG A 13 5.60 23.54 -0.38
N ALA A 14 6.60 22.67 -0.39
CA ALA A 14 8.01 23.05 -0.30
C ALA A 14 8.43 23.99 -1.43
N LYS A 15 7.98 23.73 -2.66
CA LYS A 15 8.17 24.66 -3.79
C LYS A 15 7.49 26.00 -3.58
N GLY A 16 6.30 26.01 -3.00
CA GLY A 16 5.60 27.26 -2.62
C GLY A 16 6.39 28.10 -1.60
N LEU A 17 7.26 27.48 -0.81
CA LEU A 17 8.19 28.13 0.11
C LEU A 17 9.53 28.52 -0.54
N GLY A 18 9.68 28.35 -1.85
CA GLY A 18 10.90 28.69 -2.59
C GLY A 18 12.01 27.63 -2.53
N MET A 19 11.72 26.42 -2.05
CA MET A 19 12.71 25.34 -2.00
C MET A 19 12.96 24.75 -3.40
N HIS A 20 14.20 24.34 -3.66
CA HIS A 20 14.51 23.42 -4.75
C HIS A 20 14.17 22.00 -4.31
N VAL A 21 13.36 21.29 -5.08
CA VAL A 21 12.80 19.98 -4.68
C VAL A 21 13.21 18.90 -5.67
N ILE A 22 13.92 17.91 -5.16
CA ILE A 22 14.23 16.64 -5.82
C ILE A 22 13.49 15.50 -5.09
N SER A 23 13.26 14.40 -5.77
CA SER A 23 12.68 13.21 -5.13
C SER A 23 13.28 11.92 -5.67
N HIS A 24 13.45 10.95 -4.79
CA HIS A 24 13.73 9.58 -5.18
C HIS A 24 12.45 8.74 -5.02
N ASP A 25 11.94 8.18 -6.12
CA ASP A 25 10.88 7.18 -6.14
C ASP A 25 11.02 6.31 -7.40
N PRO A 26 11.41 5.02 -7.28
CA PRO A 26 11.63 4.15 -8.43
C PRO A 26 10.35 3.77 -9.18
N TYR A 27 9.16 4.04 -8.62
CA TYR A 27 7.88 3.68 -9.20
C TYR A 27 7.09 4.90 -9.71
N ALA A 28 7.58 6.12 -9.47
CA ALA A 28 6.89 7.33 -9.88
C ALA A 28 7.08 7.63 -11.38
N PRO A 29 6.02 7.95 -12.13
CA PRO A 29 6.16 8.38 -13.52
C PRO A 29 6.84 9.75 -13.59
N ALA A 30 7.94 9.85 -14.34
CA ALA A 30 8.75 11.06 -14.45
C ALA A 30 7.97 12.28 -14.92
N ASP A 31 6.98 12.10 -15.80
CA ASP A 31 6.13 13.19 -16.30
C ASP A 31 5.33 13.87 -15.19
N ARG A 32 4.86 13.11 -14.20
CA ARG A 32 4.10 13.66 -13.07
C ARG A 32 4.98 14.53 -12.18
N ALA A 33 6.23 14.13 -11.97
CA ALA A 33 7.18 14.92 -11.19
C ALA A 33 7.58 16.21 -11.94
N ARG A 34 7.89 16.08 -13.24
CA ARG A 34 8.22 17.23 -14.10
C ARG A 34 7.09 18.23 -14.22
N ALA A 35 5.83 17.79 -14.25
CA ALA A 35 4.66 18.68 -14.32
C ALA A 35 4.58 19.66 -13.15
N ILE A 36 5.12 19.31 -11.98
CA ILE A 36 5.22 20.22 -10.83
C ILE A 36 6.65 20.72 -10.60
N GLY A 37 7.55 20.51 -11.57
CA GLY A 37 8.96 20.88 -11.56
C GLY A 37 9.73 20.28 -10.38
N VAL A 38 9.57 18.97 -10.18
CA VAL A 38 10.36 18.15 -9.27
C VAL A 38 11.18 17.18 -10.11
N ASP A 39 12.48 17.11 -9.84
CA ASP A 39 13.38 16.19 -10.53
C ASP A 39 13.43 14.85 -9.81
N LEU A 40 13.24 13.76 -10.56
CA LEU A 40 13.44 12.41 -10.03
C LEU A 40 14.92 12.05 -10.12
N VAL A 41 15.51 11.70 -8.99
CA VAL A 41 16.94 11.40 -8.84
C VAL A 41 17.15 10.02 -8.21
N SER A 42 18.40 9.54 -8.25
CA SER A 42 18.76 8.31 -7.54
C SER A 42 18.71 8.50 -6.02
N PHE A 43 18.65 7.39 -5.26
CA PHE A 43 18.67 7.44 -3.79
C PHE A 43 19.94 8.12 -3.29
N ASP A 44 21.10 7.69 -3.80
CA ASP A 44 22.41 8.21 -3.41
C ASP A 44 22.55 9.69 -3.74
N GLU A 45 22.10 10.12 -4.92
CA GLU A 45 22.08 11.53 -5.28
C GLU A 45 21.20 12.36 -4.34
N ALA A 46 19.99 11.88 -4.03
CA ALA A 46 19.06 12.58 -3.15
C ALA A 46 19.66 12.82 -1.75
N ILE A 47 20.29 11.81 -1.14
CA ILE A 47 20.83 11.93 0.22
C ILE A 47 22.12 12.76 0.26
N THR A 48 22.90 12.79 -0.81
CA THR A 48 24.17 13.53 -0.84
C THR A 48 23.97 15.03 -1.04
N ILE A 49 22.91 15.47 -1.72
CA ILE A 49 22.71 16.89 -2.01
C ILE A 49 21.61 17.56 -1.18
N ALA A 50 20.77 16.80 -0.47
CA ALA A 50 19.66 17.36 0.30
C ALA A 50 20.11 18.04 1.61
N ASP A 51 19.58 19.23 1.86
CA ASP A 51 19.69 19.91 3.17
C ASP A 51 18.54 19.49 4.11
N PHE A 52 17.39 19.12 3.53
CA PHE A 52 16.22 18.57 4.22
C PHE A 52 15.76 17.29 3.52
N ILE A 53 15.55 16.21 4.29
CA ILE A 53 15.07 14.93 3.79
C ILE A 53 13.76 14.58 4.48
N SER A 54 12.65 14.59 3.72
CA SER A 54 11.36 14.11 4.21
C SER A 54 11.01 12.74 3.65
N LEU A 55 10.62 11.81 4.53
CA LEU A 55 10.33 10.41 4.19
C LEU A 55 8.83 10.19 3.98
N HIS A 56 8.49 9.64 2.81
CA HIS A 56 7.14 9.33 2.34
C HIS A 56 7.09 7.98 1.60
N MET A 57 8.01 7.07 1.94
CA MET A 57 8.10 5.73 1.36
C MET A 57 7.49 4.69 2.30
N PRO A 58 6.88 3.62 1.76
CA PRO A 58 6.36 2.52 2.58
C PRO A 58 7.51 1.75 3.23
N LEU A 59 7.22 1.04 4.32
CA LEU A 59 8.13 0.04 4.89
C LEU A 59 7.99 -1.27 4.10
N THR A 60 9.10 -1.72 3.53
CA THR A 60 9.23 -2.94 2.73
C THR A 60 10.59 -3.58 3.04
N PRO A 61 10.85 -4.84 2.66
CA PRO A 61 12.18 -5.43 2.83
C PRO A 61 13.30 -4.59 2.21
N THR A 62 13.03 -3.90 1.09
CA THR A 62 14.00 -3.04 0.39
C THR A 62 14.18 -1.66 1.01
N THR A 63 13.21 -1.16 1.79
CA THR A 63 13.27 0.18 2.42
C THR A 63 13.50 0.11 3.93
N SER A 64 13.48 -1.09 4.51
CA SER A 64 13.81 -1.34 5.91
C SER A 64 15.25 -0.92 6.19
N LYS A 65 15.43 0.00 7.14
CA LYS A 65 16.73 0.53 7.58
C LYS A 65 17.61 1.01 6.41
N VAL A 66 16.98 1.54 5.36
CA VAL A 66 17.70 2.12 4.23
C VAL A 66 18.45 3.39 4.66
N PHE A 67 17.95 4.07 5.70
CA PHE A 67 18.67 5.13 6.41
C PHE A 67 19.44 4.52 7.60
N ASN A 68 20.72 4.24 7.39
CA ASN A 68 21.67 3.62 8.31
C ASN A 68 23.01 4.39 8.32
N ASP A 69 24.01 3.90 9.07
CA ASP A 69 25.31 4.56 9.20
C ASP A 69 25.98 4.87 7.85
N ASP A 70 25.92 3.94 6.88
CA ASP A 70 26.51 4.14 5.55
C ASP A 70 25.78 5.25 4.78
N SER A 71 24.45 5.30 4.87
CA SER A 71 23.67 6.37 4.25
C SER A 71 23.95 7.72 4.91
N PHE A 72 24.04 7.78 6.25
CA PHE A 72 24.31 9.01 6.97
C PHE A 72 25.71 9.55 6.67
N ALA A 73 26.69 8.67 6.49
CA ALA A 73 28.05 9.06 6.11
C ALA A 73 28.15 9.77 4.74
N LYS A 74 27.18 9.53 3.84
CA LYS A 74 27.11 10.18 2.52
C LYS A 74 26.37 11.52 2.53
N MET A 75 25.69 11.86 3.62
CA MET A 75 24.86 13.06 3.71
C MET A 75 25.68 14.32 3.95
N LYS A 76 25.09 15.47 3.64
CA LYS A 76 25.59 16.75 4.09
C LYS A 76 25.61 16.79 5.62
N LYS A 77 26.71 17.30 6.18
CA LYS A 77 26.78 17.60 7.62
C LYS A 77 25.76 18.69 7.96
N GLY A 78 24.96 18.44 8.98
CA GLY A 78 23.89 19.34 9.43
C GLY A 78 22.56 19.14 8.68
N VAL A 79 22.38 18.01 7.98
CA VAL A 79 21.10 17.68 7.32
C VAL A 79 19.96 17.58 8.34
N HIS A 80 18.75 17.97 7.92
CA HIS A 80 17.53 17.81 8.70
C HIS A 80 16.69 16.65 8.15
N ILE A 81 16.22 15.77 9.02
CA ILE A 81 15.46 14.57 8.61
C ILE A 81 14.07 14.60 9.21
N ILE A 82 13.07 14.27 8.40
CA ILE A 82 11.67 14.22 8.83
C ILE A 82 11.09 12.87 8.42
N ASN A 83 10.62 12.08 9.40
CA ASN A 83 9.91 10.83 9.14
C ASN A 83 8.50 10.87 9.73
N VAL A 84 7.53 11.01 8.84
CA VAL A 84 6.09 10.96 9.17
C VAL A 84 5.38 9.86 8.37
N ALA A 85 6.14 8.89 7.87
CA ALA A 85 5.63 7.84 6.99
C ALA A 85 5.52 6.49 7.71
N ARG A 86 6.66 5.83 7.96
CA ARG A 86 6.71 4.53 8.62
C ARG A 86 7.95 4.41 9.50
N GLY A 87 7.78 3.86 10.70
CA GLY A 87 8.90 3.41 11.53
C GLY A 87 9.72 2.32 10.83
N GLY A 88 10.97 2.13 11.24
CA GLY A 88 11.86 1.11 10.69
C GLY A 88 12.45 1.41 9.30
N VAL A 89 12.05 2.50 8.62
CA VAL A 89 12.74 2.98 7.42
C VAL A 89 14.11 3.58 7.77
N ILE A 90 14.19 4.19 8.96
CA ILE A 90 15.41 4.64 9.59
C ILE A 90 15.85 3.62 10.63
N ASP A 91 17.14 3.27 10.62
CA ASP A 91 17.78 2.63 11.76
C ASP A 91 17.94 3.67 12.88
N GLU A 92 17.12 3.55 13.93
CA GLU A 92 17.06 4.51 15.03
C GLU A 92 18.39 4.62 15.80
N ASP A 93 19.14 3.52 15.93
CA ASP A 93 20.44 3.55 16.61
C ASP A 93 21.47 4.32 15.77
N ALA A 94 21.44 4.12 14.44
CA ALA A 94 22.27 4.89 13.52
C ALA A 94 21.88 6.37 13.51
N LEU A 95 20.59 6.69 13.57
CA LEU A 95 20.11 8.06 13.67
C LEU A 95 20.60 8.75 14.95
N VAL A 96 20.54 8.07 16.09
CA VAL A 96 21.08 8.58 17.36
C VAL A 96 22.57 8.91 17.22
N ARG A 97 23.38 8.02 16.66
CA ARG A 97 24.81 8.29 16.39
C ARG A 97 25.01 9.47 15.45
N ALA A 98 24.19 9.58 14.41
CA ALA A 98 24.27 10.67 13.44
C ALA A 98 23.89 12.03 14.07
N LEU A 99 22.96 12.04 15.02
CA LEU A 99 22.60 13.22 15.83
C LEU A 99 23.72 13.59 16.80
N GLU A 100 24.25 12.62 17.55
CA GLU A 100 25.36 12.82 18.51
C GLU A 100 26.63 13.37 17.82
N THR A 101 26.90 12.94 16.58
CA THR A 101 28.05 13.40 15.78
C THR A 101 27.79 14.70 14.99
N GLY A 102 26.54 15.19 14.97
CA GLY A 102 26.13 16.39 14.25
C GLY A 102 26.11 16.24 12.73
N VAL A 103 26.14 15.00 12.21
CA VAL A 103 25.84 14.73 10.79
C VAL A 103 24.39 15.11 10.52
N VAL A 104 23.48 14.68 11.38
CA VAL A 104 22.09 15.15 11.40
C VAL A 104 21.99 16.27 12.42
N ALA A 105 21.62 17.47 11.99
CA ALA A 105 21.48 18.61 12.91
C ALA A 105 20.23 18.43 13.79
N GLN A 106 19.10 18.10 13.16
CA GLN A 106 17.83 17.89 13.82
C GLN A 106 17.01 16.81 13.10
N THR A 107 16.13 16.16 13.84
CA THR A 107 15.15 15.24 13.25
C THR A 107 13.75 15.47 13.81
N ALA A 108 12.73 15.22 13.00
CA ALA A 108 11.34 15.20 13.40
C ALA A 108 10.70 13.85 13.07
N LEU A 109 10.21 13.12 14.08
CA LEU A 109 9.66 11.78 13.92
C LEU A 109 8.23 11.72 14.48
N ASP A 110 7.31 11.24 13.65
CA ASP A 110 5.94 10.90 14.07
C ASP A 110 5.74 9.39 14.25
N VAL A 111 6.69 8.59 13.78
CA VAL A 111 6.57 7.12 13.69
C VAL A 111 7.85 6.46 14.20
N PHE A 112 7.70 5.29 14.82
CA PHE A 112 8.80 4.56 15.47
C PHE A 112 8.78 3.09 15.06
N THR A 113 9.94 2.43 15.12
CA THR A 113 10.09 1.00 14.81
C THR A 113 9.23 0.15 15.74
N LYS A 114 9.12 0.56 17.00
CA LYS A 114 8.19 0.00 17.97
C LYS A 114 7.35 1.14 18.54
N GLU A 115 6.03 0.98 18.47
CA GLU A 115 5.07 1.96 18.98
C GLU A 115 4.24 1.34 20.12
N PRO A 116 4.23 1.94 21.33
CA PRO A 116 4.98 3.14 21.75
C PRO A 116 6.49 2.88 21.87
N PRO A 117 7.34 3.92 21.72
CA PRO A 117 8.78 3.81 21.93
C PRO A 117 9.09 3.40 23.37
N ALA A 118 10.22 2.72 23.58
CA ALA A 118 10.63 2.30 24.91
C ALA A 118 10.91 3.55 25.80
N PRO A 119 10.56 3.53 27.09
CA PRO A 119 10.76 4.69 27.98
C PRO A 119 12.21 5.16 28.09
N ASP A 120 13.16 4.26 27.88
CA ASP A 120 14.60 4.50 27.90
C ASP A 120 15.20 4.82 26.51
N SER A 121 14.36 4.99 25.49
CA SER A 121 14.82 5.36 24.15
C SER A 121 15.58 6.67 24.18
N LYS A 122 16.81 6.65 23.65
CA LYS A 122 17.67 7.83 23.53
C LYS A 122 17.02 8.95 22.71
N LEU A 123 16.21 8.61 21.72
CA LEU A 123 15.50 9.60 20.90
C LEU A 123 14.58 10.50 21.74
N LEU A 124 14.05 10.00 22.87
CA LEU A 124 13.21 10.78 23.79
C LEU A 124 14.00 11.80 24.62
N GLN A 125 15.33 11.67 24.68
CA GLN A 125 16.19 12.44 25.58
C GLN A 125 16.97 13.55 24.86
N LEU A 126 17.01 13.53 23.52
CA LEU A 126 17.81 14.45 22.73
C LEU A 126 17.01 15.73 22.41
N GLU A 127 17.60 16.90 22.69
CA GLU A 127 16.96 18.20 22.46
C GLU A 127 16.76 18.55 20.98
N ASN A 128 17.57 17.98 20.09
CA ASN A 128 17.49 18.17 18.65
C ASN A 128 16.53 17.18 17.94
N VAL A 129 15.65 16.55 18.71
CA VAL A 129 14.65 15.60 18.23
C VAL A 129 13.25 16.11 18.56
N THR A 130 12.43 16.33 17.54
CA THR A 130 11.00 16.63 17.72
C THR A 130 10.19 15.36 17.51
N LEU A 131 9.36 14.99 18.47
CA LEU A 131 8.60 13.74 18.45
C LEU A 131 7.10 14.00 18.56
N THR A 132 6.32 13.29 17.75
CA THR A 132 4.85 13.23 17.87
C THR A 132 4.38 11.77 17.87
N PRO A 133 3.30 11.43 18.61
CA PRO A 133 2.86 10.05 18.78
C PRO A 133 1.92 9.62 17.64
N HIS A 134 2.45 9.44 16.43
CA HIS A 134 1.73 8.95 15.25
C HIS A 134 0.43 9.71 14.97
N LEU A 135 0.54 11.03 14.89
CA LEU A 135 -0.56 11.97 14.74
C LEU A 135 -0.85 12.38 13.29
N GLY A 136 -0.10 11.87 12.30
CA GLY A 136 -0.23 12.29 10.90
C GLY A 136 -1.66 12.24 10.32
N ALA A 137 -2.52 11.32 10.80
CA ALA A 137 -3.92 11.21 10.40
C ALA A 137 -4.93 11.72 11.45
N SER A 138 -4.46 12.27 12.57
CA SER A 138 -5.27 12.67 13.73
C SER A 138 -5.86 14.08 13.58
N THR A 139 -6.45 14.37 12.43
CA THR A 139 -7.16 15.63 12.13
C THR A 139 -8.64 15.37 11.89
N LYS A 140 -9.51 16.35 12.20
CA LYS A 140 -10.97 16.17 12.07
C LYS A 140 -11.36 15.84 10.63
N GLU A 141 -10.80 16.58 9.69
CA GLU A 141 -11.04 16.45 8.26
C GLU A 141 -10.62 15.07 7.74
N THR A 142 -9.48 14.56 8.20
CA THR A 142 -9.01 13.22 7.82
C THR A 142 -9.91 12.14 8.41
N GLN A 143 -10.30 12.27 9.69
CA GLN A 143 -11.18 11.29 10.34
C GLN A 143 -12.58 11.29 9.71
N GLU A 144 -13.13 12.45 9.36
CA GLU A 144 -14.40 12.58 8.63
C GLU A 144 -14.31 11.95 7.24
N GLY A 145 -13.25 12.25 6.48
CA GLY A 145 -13.02 11.67 5.15
C GLY A 145 -12.90 10.14 5.19
N VAL A 146 -12.13 9.61 6.14
CA VAL A 146 -11.99 8.16 6.35
C VAL A 146 -13.32 7.53 6.76
N ALA A 147 -14.10 8.19 7.62
CA ALA A 147 -15.41 7.69 8.03
C ALA A 147 -16.37 7.58 6.84
N VAL A 148 -16.39 8.59 5.95
CA VAL A 148 -17.21 8.56 4.73
C VAL A 148 -16.73 7.47 3.78
N GLU A 149 -15.43 7.36 3.52
CA GLU A 149 -14.86 6.35 2.62
C GLU A 149 -15.18 4.92 3.10
N ILE A 150 -15.07 4.67 4.42
CA ILE A 150 -15.43 3.38 5.01
C ILE A 150 -16.94 3.14 4.91
N ALA A 151 -17.77 4.15 5.21
CA ALA A 151 -19.22 4.00 5.12
C ALA A 151 -19.67 3.66 3.69
N GLU A 152 -19.11 4.33 2.69
CA GLU A 152 -19.35 4.05 1.26
C GLU A 152 -18.89 2.65 0.88
N ALA A 153 -17.68 2.24 1.32
CA ALA A 153 -17.16 0.90 1.09
C ALA A 153 -18.07 -0.20 1.70
N VAL A 154 -18.57 0.01 2.92
CA VAL A 154 -19.50 -0.91 3.59
C VAL A 154 -20.85 -0.97 2.88
N VAL A 155 -21.41 0.18 2.50
CA VAL A 155 -22.67 0.23 1.74
C VAL A 155 -22.53 -0.48 0.39
N GLY A 156 -21.45 -0.21 -0.34
CA GLY A 156 -21.12 -0.90 -1.58
C GLY A 156 -21.02 -2.41 -1.38
N ALA A 157 -20.26 -2.86 -0.37
CA ALA A 157 -20.14 -4.29 -0.06
C ALA A 157 -21.47 -4.94 0.31
N LEU A 158 -22.35 -4.26 1.07
CA LEU A 158 -23.69 -4.76 1.42
C LEU A 158 -24.65 -4.81 0.23
N ARG A 159 -24.44 -3.96 -0.78
CA ARG A 159 -25.12 -4.01 -2.10
C ARG A 159 -24.46 -4.99 -3.06
N GLY A 160 -23.36 -5.58 -2.64
CA GLY A 160 -22.61 -6.56 -3.41
C GLY A 160 -21.72 -5.96 -4.51
N GLU A 161 -21.29 -4.72 -4.33
CA GLU A 161 -20.28 -4.09 -5.15
C GLU A 161 -18.90 -4.47 -4.64
N LEU A 162 -17.93 -4.62 -5.55
CA LEU A 162 -16.54 -4.75 -5.15
C LEU A 162 -16.06 -3.40 -4.61
N SER A 163 -15.70 -3.37 -3.33
CA SER A 163 -15.08 -2.17 -2.77
C SER A 163 -13.67 -2.01 -3.31
N ALA A 164 -13.36 -0.84 -3.88
CA ALA A 164 -12.01 -0.48 -4.30
C ALA A 164 -11.00 -0.42 -3.14
N THR A 165 -11.49 -0.36 -1.89
CA THR A 165 -10.67 -0.32 -0.67
C THR A 165 -10.52 -1.68 0.01
N ALA A 166 -11.02 -2.77 -0.60
CA ALA A 166 -10.91 -4.10 -0.03
C ALA A 166 -9.44 -4.56 0.04
N VAL A 167 -8.94 -4.78 1.25
CA VAL A 167 -7.54 -5.15 1.51
C VAL A 167 -7.23 -6.63 1.27
N ASN A 168 -8.27 -7.47 1.22
CA ASN A 168 -8.18 -8.92 1.11
C ASN A 168 -8.90 -9.48 -0.13
N ALA A 169 -9.27 -8.64 -1.10
CA ALA A 169 -9.93 -9.08 -2.33
C ALA A 169 -9.17 -8.60 -3.57
N PRO A 170 -9.13 -9.39 -4.66
CA PRO A 170 -8.52 -8.96 -5.91
C PRO A 170 -9.32 -7.79 -6.49
N MET A 171 -8.63 -6.67 -6.73
CA MET A 171 -9.20 -5.49 -7.38
C MET A 171 -9.37 -5.78 -8.87
N VAL A 172 -10.61 -5.96 -9.31
CA VAL A 172 -10.96 -6.20 -10.72
C VAL A 172 -11.78 -5.01 -11.24
N PRO A 173 -11.37 -4.33 -12.32
CA PRO A 173 -12.16 -3.30 -12.97
C PRO A 173 -13.60 -3.79 -13.27
N ALA A 174 -14.59 -2.91 -13.19
CA ALA A 174 -15.99 -3.30 -13.31
C ALA A 174 -16.31 -3.98 -14.66
N GLU A 175 -15.64 -3.54 -15.72
CA GLU A 175 -15.74 -4.09 -17.08
C GLU A 175 -15.23 -5.52 -17.13
N VAL A 176 -14.05 -5.76 -16.55
CA VAL A 176 -13.45 -7.10 -16.44
C VAL A 176 -14.30 -7.99 -15.54
N LEU A 177 -14.85 -7.47 -14.45
CA LEU A 177 -15.73 -8.24 -13.56
C LEU A 177 -17.01 -8.69 -14.28
N SER A 178 -17.61 -7.82 -15.10
CA SER A 178 -18.82 -8.17 -15.84
C SER A 178 -18.56 -9.32 -16.83
N GLU A 179 -17.39 -9.34 -17.45
CA GLU A 179 -16.97 -10.41 -18.37
C GLU A 179 -16.60 -11.69 -17.63
N LEU A 180 -15.95 -11.58 -16.45
CA LEU A 180 -15.57 -12.73 -15.63
C LEU A 180 -16.74 -13.32 -14.82
N ALA A 181 -17.81 -12.55 -14.56
CA ALA A 181 -18.93 -12.92 -13.71
C ALA A 181 -19.55 -14.30 -14.03
N PRO A 182 -19.79 -14.68 -15.31
CA PRO A 182 -20.32 -16.01 -15.65
C PRO A 182 -19.38 -17.16 -15.24
N TYR A 183 -18.08 -16.89 -15.20
CA TYR A 183 -17.05 -17.89 -14.92
C TYR A 183 -16.73 -18.01 -13.43
N VAL A 184 -17.17 -17.09 -12.58
CA VAL A 184 -16.83 -17.14 -11.15
C VAL A 184 -17.46 -18.36 -10.48
N LEU A 185 -18.76 -18.58 -10.68
CA LEU A 185 -19.45 -19.77 -10.16
C LEU A 185 -18.92 -21.07 -10.78
N LEU A 186 -18.48 -21.02 -12.05
CA LEU A 186 -17.86 -22.16 -12.70
C LEU A 186 -16.51 -22.48 -12.07
N ALA A 187 -15.65 -21.48 -11.83
CA ALA A 187 -14.34 -21.64 -11.22
C ALA A 187 -14.42 -22.24 -9.81
N GLU A 188 -15.38 -21.80 -9.00
CA GLU A 188 -15.63 -22.38 -7.67
C GLU A 188 -16.02 -23.86 -7.77
N LYS A 189 -17.00 -24.18 -8.65
CA LYS A 189 -17.48 -25.55 -8.85
C LYS A 189 -16.39 -26.47 -9.39
N LEU A 190 -15.55 -25.98 -10.31
CA LEU A 190 -14.42 -26.71 -10.85
C LEU A 190 -13.36 -26.99 -9.78
N GLY A 191 -13.10 -26.04 -8.87
CA GLY A 191 -12.22 -26.27 -7.72
C GLY A 191 -12.73 -27.39 -6.81
N ARG A 192 -14.01 -27.34 -6.43
CA ARG A 192 -14.65 -28.37 -5.61
C ARG A 192 -14.66 -29.74 -6.30
N LEU A 193 -14.96 -29.76 -7.60
CA LEU A 193 -14.94 -30.97 -8.40
C LEU A 193 -13.52 -31.55 -8.48
N ALA A 194 -12.50 -30.71 -8.67
CA ALA A 194 -11.11 -31.16 -8.75
C ALA A 194 -10.67 -31.87 -7.46
N VAL A 195 -11.07 -31.38 -6.29
CA VAL A 195 -10.79 -32.05 -5.01
C VAL A 195 -11.46 -33.41 -4.95
N GLN A 196 -12.73 -33.52 -5.34
CA GLN A 196 -13.46 -34.79 -5.34
C GLN A 196 -12.88 -35.83 -6.31
N LEU A 197 -12.29 -35.38 -7.42
CA LEU A 197 -11.66 -36.26 -8.41
C LEU A 197 -10.26 -36.74 -8.00
N VAL A 198 -9.58 -36.03 -7.10
CA VAL A 198 -8.25 -36.42 -6.60
C VAL A 198 -8.42 -37.49 -5.51
N THR A 199 -8.31 -38.75 -5.94
CA THR A 199 -8.41 -39.91 -5.04
C THR A 199 -7.06 -40.20 -4.33
N GLY A 200 -7.12 -40.70 -3.10
CA GLY A 200 -5.94 -41.28 -2.41
C GLY A 200 -5.35 -40.50 -1.23
N GLY A 201 -6.07 -39.53 -0.64
CA GLY A 201 -5.76 -38.97 0.69
C GLY A 201 -4.48 -38.13 0.81
N LYS A 202 -3.77 -37.87 -0.30
CA LYS A 202 -2.54 -37.05 -0.33
C LYS A 202 -2.76 -35.57 -0.61
N GLY A 203 -4.02 -35.15 -0.79
CA GLY A 203 -4.41 -33.76 -1.07
C GLY A 203 -3.96 -33.23 -2.44
N VAL A 204 -4.41 -32.02 -2.77
CA VAL A 204 -4.01 -31.29 -3.99
C VAL A 204 -2.67 -30.60 -3.74
N LYS A 205 -1.63 -30.93 -4.53
CA LYS A 205 -0.28 -30.34 -4.38
C LYS A 205 -0.08 -29.04 -5.18
N SER A 206 -0.75 -28.93 -6.32
CA SER A 206 -0.68 -27.76 -7.18
C SER A 206 -1.92 -27.70 -8.07
N VAL A 207 -2.32 -26.47 -8.40
CA VAL A 207 -3.45 -26.19 -9.28
C VAL A 207 -2.93 -25.35 -10.44
N LYS A 208 -3.08 -25.84 -11.66
CA LYS A 208 -2.77 -25.09 -12.88
C LYS A 208 -4.07 -24.67 -13.54
N VAL A 209 -4.33 -23.36 -13.55
CA VAL A 209 -5.48 -22.76 -14.22
C VAL A 209 -5.08 -22.33 -15.62
N VAL A 210 -5.77 -22.83 -16.63
CA VAL A 210 -5.62 -22.40 -18.03
C VAL A 210 -6.95 -21.83 -18.49
N TYR A 211 -6.91 -20.66 -19.12
CA TYR A 211 -8.05 -20.00 -19.71
C TYR A 211 -7.76 -19.74 -21.19
N GLY A 212 -8.80 -19.82 -22.01
CA GLY A 212 -8.76 -19.39 -23.40
C GLY A 212 -9.64 -18.15 -23.55
N SER A 213 -9.09 -17.08 -24.12
CA SER A 213 -9.82 -15.86 -24.43
C SER A 213 -9.49 -15.40 -25.85
N ALA A 214 -10.41 -14.67 -26.47
CA ALA A 214 -10.15 -13.94 -27.71
C ALA A 214 -9.38 -12.62 -27.47
N ARG A 215 -9.22 -12.20 -26.21
CA ARG A 215 -8.42 -11.05 -25.79
C ARG A 215 -6.97 -11.42 -25.52
N ASP A 216 -6.11 -10.42 -25.60
CA ASP A 216 -4.72 -10.52 -25.18
C ASP A 216 -4.65 -10.91 -23.68
N PRO A 217 -3.73 -11.81 -23.27
CA PRO A 217 -3.57 -12.21 -21.86
C PRO A 217 -3.38 -11.04 -20.88
N ASP A 218 -2.82 -9.92 -21.33
CA ASP A 218 -2.59 -8.74 -20.50
C ASP A 218 -3.86 -7.86 -20.32
N ASP A 219 -4.86 -8.03 -21.18
CA ASP A 219 -6.14 -7.28 -21.15
C ASP A 219 -7.21 -7.92 -20.26
N LEU A 220 -6.98 -9.15 -19.78
CA LEU A 220 -7.94 -9.89 -18.97
C LEU A 220 -7.30 -10.38 -17.68
N ASP A 221 -7.48 -9.61 -16.60
CA ASP A 221 -7.00 -9.99 -15.28
C ASP A 221 -7.79 -11.17 -14.67
N THR A 222 -7.29 -12.38 -14.90
CA THR A 222 -7.89 -13.62 -14.39
C THR A 222 -7.49 -13.97 -12.95
N ARG A 223 -6.83 -13.05 -12.20
CA ARG A 223 -6.48 -13.27 -10.78
C ARG A 223 -7.70 -13.60 -9.92
N LEU A 224 -8.86 -12.99 -10.21
CA LEU A 224 -10.11 -13.32 -9.54
C LEU A 224 -10.53 -14.78 -9.74
N LEU A 225 -10.47 -15.31 -10.97
CA LEU A 225 -10.84 -16.70 -11.23
C LEU A 225 -9.88 -17.68 -10.57
N ARG A 226 -8.58 -17.36 -10.54
CA ARG A 226 -7.58 -18.15 -9.81
C ARG A 226 -7.85 -18.18 -8.30
N ALA A 227 -8.15 -17.02 -7.71
CA ALA A 227 -8.48 -16.92 -6.29
C ALA A 227 -9.75 -17.72 -5.95
N ILE A 228 -10.80 -17.62 -6.77
CA ILE A 228 -12.06 -18.35 -6.54
C ILE A 228 -11.90 -19.86 -6.73
N MET A 229 -11.05 -20.28 -7.66
CA MET A 229 -10.74 -21.70 -7.83
C MET A 229 -9.95 -22.27 -6.66
N ALA A 230 -8.99 -21.49 -6.12
CA ALA A 230 -8.26 -21.87 -4.91
C ALA A 230 -9.21 -22.02 -3.71
N ILE A 231 -10.19 -21.11 -3.57
CA ILE A 231 -11.26 -21.21 -2.56
C ILE A 231 -12.09 -22.50 -2.74
N GLY A 232 -12.37 -22.91 -3.99
CA GLY A 232 -13.07 -24.17 -4.25
C GLY A 232 -12.23 -25.42 -3.95
N VAL A 233 -10.91 -25.30 -3.97
CA VAL A 233 -9.95 -26.39 -3.68
C VAL A 233 -9.68 -26.53 -2.17
N ASP A 234 -9.80 -25.44 -1.42
CA ASP A 234 -9.69 -25.46 0.04
C ASP A 234 -11.01 -25.91 0.68
N GLU A 235 -10.99 -26.90 1.58
CA GLU A 235 -12.20 -27.36 2.29
C GLU A 235 -12.56 -26.46 3.48
N GLU A 236 -11.61 -25.66 3.98
CA GLU A 236 -11.83 -24.60 4.97
C GLU A 236 -11.43 -23.23 4.42
N PRO A 237 -12.16 -22.70 3.43
CA PRO A 237 -11.96 -21.32 3.03
C PRO A 237 -12.27 -20.41 4.21
N ASP A 238 -11.39 -19.44 4.47
CA ASP A 238 -11.64 -18.37 5.42
C ASP A 238 -13.06 -17.82 5.21
N LYS A 239 -13.92 -18.02 6.23
CA LYS A 239 -15.37 -17.80 6.14
C LYS A 239 -15.73 -16.36 5.79
N ASP A 240 -14.79 -15.43 5.98
CA ASP A 240 -14.96 -14.02 5.70
C ASP A 240 -14.68 -13.69 4.22
N THR A 241 -13.72 -14.37 3.59
CA THR A 241 -13.41 -14.21 2.16
C THR A 241 -14.55 -14.71 1.26
N LEU A 242 -15.19 -15.83 1.63
CA LEU A 242 -16.37 -16.36 0.92
C LEU A 242 -17.60 -15.44 1.00
N LYS A 243 -17.84 -14.83 2.18
CA LYS A 243 -19.00 -13.96 2.40
C LYS A 243 -18.92 -12.68 1.58
N ILE A 244 -17.73 -12.12 1.38
CA ILE A 244 -17.57 -10.85 0.67
C ILE A 244 -17.71 -11.08 -0.84
N ILE A 245 -17.00 -12.07 -1.40
CA ILE A 245 -17.01 -12.29 -2.86
C ILE A 245 -18.33 -12.94 -3.33
N GLY A 246 -18.84 -13.94 -2.60
CA GLY A 246 -20.08 -14.63 -2.96
C GLY A 246 -21.31 -13.73 -2.89
N LYS A 247 -21.39 -12.85 -1.88
CA LYS A 247 -22.50 -11.91 -1.70
C LYS A 247 -22.43 -10.76 -2.71
N CYS A 248 -21.23 -10.37 -3.13
CA CYS A 248 -21.04 -9.43 -4.24
C CYS A 248 -21.59 -9.94 -5.58
N LEU A 249 -21.33 -11.20 -5.90
CA LEU A 249 -21.78 -11.78 -7.17
C LEU A 249 -23.27 -12.13 -7.15
N GLN A 250 -23.82 -12.58 -6.03
CA GLN A 250 -25.26 -12.86 -5.89
C GLN A 250 -26.12 -11.60 -6.00
N LEU A 251 -25.72 -10.48 -5.41
CA LEU A 251 -26.52 -9.24 -5.46
C LEU A 251 -26.50 -8.60 -6.85
N LYS A 252 -25.42 -8.72 -7.63
CA LYS A 252 -25.42 -8.28 -9.04
C LYS A 252 -26.38 -9.11 -9.92
N SER A 253 -26.54 -10.42 -9.68
CA SER A 253 -27.52 -11.22 -10.43
C SER A 253 -28.98 -10.93 -10.03
N LEU A 254 -29.21 -10.54 -8.77
CA LEU A 254 -30.51 -10.07 -8.26
C LEU A 254 -30.87 -8.65 -8.73
N CYS A 255 -29.91 -7.73 -8.85
CA CYS A 255 -30.16 -6.38 -9.38
C CYS A 255 -30.36 -6.38 -10.91
N SER A 256 -29.69 -7.26 -11.64
CA SER A 256 -29.89 -7.40 -13.11
C SER A 256 -31.17 -8.14 -13.49
N SER A 257 -31.84 -8.82 -12.55
CA SER A 257 -33.14 -9.49 -12.79
C SER A 257 -34.37 -8.66 -12.40
N ASN A 258 -34.20 -7.54 -11.68
CA ASN A 258 -35.31 -6.72 -11.18
C ASN A 258 -35.40 -5.28 -11.74
N TYR A 259 -34.63 -4.93 -12.76
CA TYR A 259 -34.85 -3.72 -13.56
C TYR A 259 -35.53 -4.08 -14.88
N ARG A 260 -36.84 -4.34 -14.83
CA ARG A 260 -37.74 -4.17 -15.98
C ARG A 260 -38.61 -2.96 -15.66
N GLU A 261 -38.42 -1.90 -16.43
CA GLU A 261 -39.26 -0.71 -16.43
C GLU A 261 -40.74 -1.08 -16.38
N ARG A 262 -41.45 -0.48 -15.42
CA ARG A 262 -42.84 -0.05 -15.52
C ARG A 262 -42.97 1.29 -14.84
#